data_AF-A0A955H869-F1
#
_entry.id   AF-A0A955H869-F1
#
_cell.length_a   1.000
_cell.length_b   1.000
_cell.length_c   1.000
_cell.angle_alpha   90.00
_cell.angle_beta   90.00
_cell.angle_gamma   90.00
#
_symmetry.space_group_name_H-M   'P 1'
#
loop_
_entity.id
_entity.type
_entity.pdbx_description
1 polymer ?
#
loop_
_entity_poly.entity_id
_entity_poly.type
_entity_poly.pdbx_seq_one_letter_code
_entity_poly.pdbx_strand_id
1 'polypeptide(L)' 'MSKKTDITKQSDKDLIEAVNTKREEIRNFRFSNTGSATRNVRVVRTAKKEIARSLTELNRRARTLKQTDTK' A
#
# COMPACT_ATOMS: atom_id res chain seq x y z
N MET A 1 -5.97 -0.97 9.17
CA MET A 1 -5.83 0.51 9.10
C MET A 1 -4.54 0.87 9.81
N SER A 2 -3.39 0.69 9.16
CA SER A 2 -2.12 1.16 9.72
C SER A 2 -2.15 2.68 9.92
N LYS A 3 -1.61 3.16 11.05
CA LYS A 3 -1.45 4.61 11.27
C LYS A 3 -0.27 5.08 10.42
N LYS A 4 -0.28 6.36 10.03
CA LYS A 4 0.78 6.96 9.20
C LYS A 4 2.18 6.76 9.81
N THR A 5 2.25 6.76 11.14
CA THR A 5 3.44 6.54 11.97
C THR A 5 4.05 5.16 11.83
N ASP A 6 3.28 4.16 11.41
CA ASP A 6 3.76 2.78 11.32
C ASP A 6 4.49 2.57 10.00
N ILE A 7 4.01 3.21 8.93
CA ILE A 7 4.55 3.12 7.56
C ILE A 7 5.90 3.85 7.46
N THR A 8 6.11 4.90 8.24
CA THR A 8 7.39 5.63 8.28
C THR A 8 8.54 4.80 8.86
N LYS A 9 8.24 3.79 9.69
CA LYS A 9 9.24 2.93 10.36
C LYS A 9 9.65 1.71 9.53
N GLN A 10 8.88 1.36 8.51
CA GLN A 10 9.14 0.21 7.66
C GLN A 10 10.30 0.48 6.69
N SER A 11 11.07 -0.56 6.35
CA SER A 11 12.11 -0.44 5.33
C SER A 11 11.49 -0.27 3.94
N ASP A 12 12.25 0.22 2.97
CA ASP A 12 11.75 0.37 1.59
C ASP A 12 11.32 -0.98 1.00
N LYS A 13 12.03 -2.07 1.34
CA LYS A 13 11.71 -3.42 0.91
C LYS A 13 10.35 -3.87 1.46
N ASP A 14 10.13 -3.70 2.76
CA ASP A 14 8.87 -4.07 3.41
C ASP A 14 7.68 -3.29 2.83
N LEU A 15 7.89 -2.01 2.47
CA LEU A 15 6.85 -1.18 1.84
C LEU A 15 6.49 -1.69 0.44
N ILE A 16 7.46 -2.15 -0.34
CA ILE A 16 7.25 -2.72 -1.67
C ILE A 16 6.54 -4.06 -1.56
N GLU A 17 6.99 -4.94 -0.68
CA GLU A 17 6.34 -6.23 -0.42
C GLU A 17 4.89 -6.05 0.04
N ALA A 18 4.65 -5.15 0.99
CA ALA A 18 3.30 -4.83 1.44
C ALA A 18 2.40 -4.32 0.30
N VAL A 19 2.93 -3.51 -0.62
CA VAL A 19 2.19 -3.05 -1.81
C VAL A 19 1.82 -4.23 -2.72
N ASN A 20 2.74 -5.17 -2.95
CA ASN A 20 2.49 -6.33 -3.80
C ASN A 20 1.41 -7.25 -3.20
N THR A 21 1.55 -7.62 -1.93
CA THR A 21 0.55 -8.43 -1.22
C THR A 21 -0.83 -7.77 -1.24
N LYS A 22 -0.91 -6.46 -0.98
CA LYS A 22 -2.19 -5.73 -1.00
C LYS A 22 -2.80 -5.62 -2.40
N ARG A 23 -2.00 -5.59 -3.46
CA ARG A 23 -2.51 -5.64 -4.85
C ARG A 23 -3.08 -7.01 -5.19
N GLU A 24 -2.45 -8.08 -4.71
CA GLU A 24 -2.96 -9.44 -4.85
C GLU A 24 -4.25 -9.65 -4.06
N GLU A 25 -4.36 -9.13 -2.84
CA GLU A 25 -5.61 -9.12 -2.08
C GLU A 25 -6.76 -8.48 -2.87
N ILE A 26 -6.49 -7.33 -3.51
CA ILE A 26 -7.49 -6.66 -4.37
C ILE A 26 -7.82 -7.50 -5.60
N ARG A 27 -6.82 -8.12 -6.23
CA ARG A 27 -7.03 -9.00 -7.39
C ARG A 27 -7.92 -10.17 -7.00
N ASN A 28 -7.55 -10.89 -5.94
CA ASN A 28 -8.29 -12.03 -5.44
C ASN A 28 -9.72 -11.65 -5.07
N PHE A 29 -9.92 -10.51 -4.39
CA PHE A 29 -11.25 -9.99 -4.10
C PHE A 29 -12.09 -9.72 -5.38
N ARG A 30 -11.47 -9.21 -6.45
CA ARG A 30 -12.19 -8.96 -7.72
C ARG A 30 -12.66 -10.25 -8.38
N PHE A 31 -11.86 -11.31 -8.32
CA PHE A 31 -12.17 -12.59 -8.97
C PHE A 31 -12.99 -13.54 -8.07
N SER A 32 -12.82 -13.48 -6.75
CA SER A 32 -13.58 -14.28 -5.78
C SER A 32 -15.05 -13.84 -5.67
N ASN A 33 -15.40 -12.65 -6.16
CA ASN A 33 -16.75 -12.10 -6.12
C ASN A 33 -17.69 -12.67 -7.21
N THR A 34 -17.26 -13.70 -7.95
CA THR A 34 -18.07 -14.42 -8.94
C THR A 34 -18.99 -15.42 -8.23
N GLY A 35 -19.94 -14.95 -7.40
CA GLY A 35 -20.88 -15.84 -6.70
C GLY A 35 -21.32 -15.39 -5.30
N SER A 36 -21.94 -14.21 -5.19
CA SER A 36 -22.94 -13.86 -4.15
C SER A 36 -22.68 -14.10 -2.63
N ALA A 37 -21.48 -14.42 -2.15
CA ALA A 37 -21.26 -14.62 -0.71
C ALA A 37 -20.52 -13.42 -0.08
N THR A 38 -21.27 -12.63 0.70
CA THR A 38 -20.82 -11.66 1.73
C THR A 38 -19.69 -10.69 1.35
N ARG A 39 -20.10 -9.52 0.83
CA ARG A 39 -19.23 -8.45 0.32
C ARG A 39 -18.54 -7.67 1.46
N ASN A 40 -17.40 -8.13 1.97
CA ASN A 40 -16.58 -7.29 2.86
C ASN A 40 -15.81 -6.22 2.06
N VAL A 41 -16.55 -5.24 1.50
CA VAL A 41 -16.01 -4.10 0.73
C VAL A 41 -15.05 -3.23 1.51
N ARG A 42 -15.11 -3.29 2.85
CA ARG A 42 -14.24 -2.52 3.73
C ARG A 42 -12.78 -2.95 3.56
N VAL A 43 -12.52 -4.23 3.34
CA VAL A 43 -11.16 -4.79 3.16
C VAL A 43 -10.48 -4.19 1.93
N VAL A 44 -11.18 -4.08 0.81
CA VAL A 44 -10.64 -3.44 -0.41
C VAL A 44 -10.36 -1.96 -0.18
N ARG A 45 -11.28 -1.25 0.49
CA ARG A 45 -11.10 0.17 0.78
C ARG A 45 -9.88 0.40 1.67
N THR A 46 -9.67 -0.46 2.66
CA THR A 46 -8.48 -0.39 3.53
C THR A 46 -7.20 -0.73 2.77
N ALA A 47 -7.21 -1.78 1.95
CA ALA A 47 -6.06 -2.18 1.15
C ALA A 47 -5.62 -1.08 0.17
N LYS A 48 -6.57 -0.44 -0.53
CA LYS A 48 -6.28 0.72 -1.40
C LYS A 48 -5.63 1.88 -0.64
N LYS A 49 -6.11 2.17 0.56
CA LYS A 49 -5.57 3.24 1.41
C LYS A 49 -4.17 2.94 1.90
N GLU A 50 -3.89 1.68 2.24
CA GLU A 50 -2.57 1.23 2.66
C GLU A 50 -1.57 1.29 1.50
N ILE A 51 -1.94 0.83 0.30
CA ILE A 51 -1.12 0.98 -0.92
C ILE A 51 -0.76 2.44 -1.19
N ALA A 52 -1.76 3.34 -1.17
CA ALA A 52 -1.54 4.75 -1.46
C ALA A 52 -0.56 5.40 -0.48
N ARG A 53 -0.65 5.02 0.81
CA ARG A 53 0.26 5.53 1.83
C ARG A 53 1.68 5.00 1.66
N SER A 54 1.85 3.69 1.44
CA SER A 54 3.18 3.11 1.21
C SER A 54 3.87 3.72 -0.02
N LEU A 55 3.14 3.92 -1.12
CA LEU A 55 3.68 4.59 -2.32
C LEU A 55 4.03 6.07 -2.07
N THR A 56 3.23 6.77 -1.26
CA THR A 56 3.53 8.17 -0.89
C THR A 56 4.81 8.28 -0.08
N GLU A 57 5.02 7.36 0.87
CA GLU A 57 6.23 7.30 1.69
C GLU A 57 7.47 7.00 0.84
N LEU A 58 7.39 6.00 -0.05
CA LEU A 58 8.48 5.70 -1.01
C LEU A 58 8.80 6.89 -1.90
N ASN A 59 7.79 7.58 -2.44
CA ASN A 59 7.99 8.78 -3.25
C ASN A 59 8.61 9.93 -2.43
N ARG A 60 8.19 10.10 -1.17
CA ARG A 60 8.81 11.09 -0.28
C ARG A 60 10.29 10.80 -0.08
N ARG A 61 10.68 9.54 0.21
CA ARG A 61 12.08 9.13 0.35
C ARG A 61 12.88 9.38 -0.94
N ALA A 62 12.33 9.02 -2.09
CA ALA A 62 12.97 9.27 -3.38
C ALA A 62 13.18 10.76 -3.67
N ARG A 63 12.24 11.64 -3.27
CA ARG A 63 12.38 13.09 -3.42
C ARG A 63 13.41 13.70 -2.49
N THR A 64 13.53 13.21 -1.24
CA THR A 64 14.55 13.70 -0.30
C THR A 64 15.96 13.34 -0.76
N LEU A 65 16.15 12.15 -1.34
CA LEU A 65 17.42 11.75 -1.96
C LEU A 65 17.81 12.65 -3.14
N LYS A 66 16.87 12.94 -4.06
CA LYS A 66 17.17 13.82 -5.21
C LYS A 66 17.57 15.25 -4.81
N GLN A 67 17.05 15.75 -3.69
CA GLN A 67 17.37 17.10 -3.21
C GLN A 67 18.78 17.21 -2.63
N THR A 68 19.37 16.12 -2.13
CA THR A 68 20.76 16.14 -1.63
C THR A 68 21.79 16.18 -2.75
N ASP A 69 21.46 15.63 -3.92
CA ASP A 69 22.39 15.56 -5.07
C ASP A 69 22.46 16.88 -5.86
N THR A 70 21.55 17.83 -5.60
CA THR A 70 21.50 19.12 -6.32
C THR A 70 22.14 20.27 -5.52
N LYS A 71 22.86 19.96 -4.43
CA LYS A 71 23.56 20.93 -3.58
C LYS A 71 25.05 20.66 -3.53
#